data_AF-A0A0N8R1C5-F1
#
_entry.id   AF-A0A0N8R1C5-F1
#
_cell.length_a   1.000
_cell.length_b   1.000
_cell.length_c   1.000
_cell.angle_alpha   90.00
_cell.angle_beta   90.00
_cell.angle_gamma   90.00
#
_symmetry.space_group_name_H-M   'P 1'
#
loop_
_entity.id
_entity.type
_entity.pdbx_description
1 polymer ?
#
loop_
_entity_poly.entity_id
_entity_poly.type
_entity_poly.pdbx_seq_one_letter_code
_entity_poly.pdbx_strand_id
1 'polypeptide(L)'
;KALDLKRYCMTMAEPDTLPLKRIAEAVADIDKEHVVDDDRFADSAIPTSKAFSEEANPLSSPIGADVFWQGSVEHQDSSLLIALDDPLAIFNDLGMQLAADQAAYRNWQAEHEHKIQIAQTVATLCGAESEPEKLPASVRGNTALTHQYLGDVEAYFEQCIFEQEQIGNNTAPGGVLLLPDIFKSPEMRRSIEMRYGSAPSDEALQAWKDRQKWRREVDLTGARQYLQQHLQTGETLLQQVRDTQSDFRQWSTHLGTEPIKLFVDTTHPESLLYLQTVMLNLQIIYAQDSAASAWLAEQETNDSSLFGTLRYGVSPSLKHALHQEANALLNGMGDATNLATRIGELNSTLNHQGFADKPWMKALKQPVQDTFKALGQLASNAGKATFESILLAWVPIDSRLAVGKQQNIVALIRTLLIGQILLDSKARIAIDHTMLAKLKSWISEWQVINKQISDTRRSWLYPTAYNPRKSIASHLRTLEGKLRLHELNMPALLD
;
A
#
# COMPACT_ATOMS: atom_id res chain seq x y z
N LYS A 1 32.38 5.16 11.45
CA LYS A 1 33.73 5.62 11.01
C LYS A 1 34.65 5.64 12.24
N ALA A 2 35.96 5.42 12.11
CA ALA A 2 36.87 5.48 13.25
C ALA A 2 37.34 6.93 13.45
N LEU A 3 37.12 7.50 14.64
CA LEU A 3 37.62 8.82 15.01
C LEU A 3 39.09 8.70 15.44
N ASP A 4 40.01 9.34 14.70
CA ASP A 4 41.40 9.45 15.14
C ASP A 4 41.51 10.56 16.19
N LEU A 5 41.43 10.14 17.46
CA LEU A 5 41.53 11.04 18.61
C LEU A 5 42.84 11.85 18.61
N LYS A 6 43.95 11.27 18.13
CA LYS A 6 45.24 11.95 18.13
C LYS A 6 45.24 13.10 17.12
N ARG A 7 44.70 12.84 15.92
CA ARG A 7 44.53 13.87 14.89
C ARG A 7 43.52 14.93 15.33
N TYR A 8 42.37 14.51 15.85
CA TYR A 8 41.34 15.43 16.34
C TYR A 8 41.86 16.34 17.45
N CYS A 9 42.64 15.83 18.42
CA CYS A 9 43.24 16.67 19.47
C CYS A 9 44.20 17.74 18.92
N MET A 10 44.77 17.55 17.73
CA MET A 10 45.65 18.52 17.07
C MET A 10 44.90 19.49 16.16
N THR A 11 43.87 19.03 15.46
CA THR A 11 43.17 19.79 14.42
C THR A 11 41.84 20.38 14.88
N MET A 12 41.24 19.82 15.93
CA MET A 12 39.83 20.02 16.33
C MET A 12 38.85 19.89 15.15
N ALA A 13 39.22 19.05 14.17
CA ALA A 13 38.52 18.93 12.91
C ALA A 13 38.60 17.50 12.39
N GLU A 14 37.45 16.82 12.39
CA GLU A 14 37.17 15.53 11.74
C GLU A 14 35.76 15.59 11.10
N PRO A 15 35.46 14.82 10.04
CA PRO A 15 34.15 14.79 9.41
C PRO A 15 33.04 14.45 10.40
N ASP A 16 31.88 15.10 10.27
CA ASP A 16 30.68 14.89 11.10
C ASP A 16 30.87 15.26 12.59
N THR A 17 31.92 16.04 12.89
CA THR A 17 32.25 16.49 14.24
C THR A 17 32.36 18.03 14.32
N LEU A 18 32.01 18.59 15.47
CA LEU A 18 32.04 20.03 15.72
C LEU A 18 32.44 20.34 17.17
N PRO A 19 33.20 21.41 17.45
CA PRO A 19 33.39 21.88 18.83
C PRO A 19 32.04 22.20 19.49
N LEU A 20 31.87 21.82 20.77
CA LEU A 20 30.61 22.02 21.51
C LEU A 20 30.14 23.49 21.50
N LYS A 21 31.06 24.45 21.53
CA LYS A 21 30.76 25.88 21.47
C LYS A 21 29.97 26.32 20.22
N ARG A 22 30.03 25.53 19.16
CA ARG A 22 29.37 25.81 17.88
C ARG A 22 28.08 25.02 17.70
N ILE A 23 27.57 24.34 18.74
CA ILE A 23 26.35 23.53 18.65
C ILE A 23 25.16 24.29 18.05
N ALA A 24 25.00 25.58 18.39
CA ALA A 24 23.96 26.45 17.86
C ALA A 24 24.11 26.78 16.35
N GLU A 25 25.25 26.48 15.74
CA GLU A 25 25.44 26.62 14.30
C GLU A 25 24.99 25.37 13.54
N ALA A 26 24.86 24.22 14.22
CA ALA A 26 24.61 22.92 13.62
C ALA A 26 23.26 22.31 13.99
N VAL A 27 22.64 22.73 15.10
CA VAL A 27 21.34 22.23 15.57
C VAL A 27 20.30 23.33 15.40
N ALA A 28 19.32 23.11 14.52
CA ALA A 28 18.27 24.10 14.21
C ALA A 28 17.44 24.52 15.44
N ASP A 29 17.39 23.64 16.45
CA ASP A 29 16.61 23.84 17.67
C ASP A 29 17.36 24.58 18.77
N ILE A 30 18.63 24.97 18.51
CA ILE A 30 19.47 25.66 19.47
C ILE A 30 19.87 27.02 18.91
N ASP A 31 19.35 28.09 19.52
CA ASP A 31 19.79 29.44 19.21
C ASP A 31 21.12 29.78 19.89
N LYS A 32 21.92 30.65 19.26
CA LYS A 32 23.30 30.95 19.67
C LYS A 32 23.41 31.68 21.01
N GLU A 33 22.37 32.39 21.42
CA GLU A 33 22.41 33.27 22.59
C GLU A 33 21.11 33.22 23.39
N HIS A 34 20.00 33.63 22.77
CA HIS A 34 18.68 33.71 23.39
C HIS A 34 17.68 33.02 22.48
N VAL A 35 16.62 32.46 23.06
CA VAL A 35 15.53 31.87 22.28
C VAL A 35 14.92 32.94 21.37
N VAL A 36 14.90 32.67 20.06
CA VAL A 36 14.23 33.53 19.08
C VAL A 36 12.82 33.00 18.87
N ASP A 37 11.83 33.83 19.22
CA ASP A 37 10.41 33.52 18.97
C ASP A 37 10.09 33.80 17.49
N ASP A 38 10.18 32.77 16.65
CA ASP A 38 9.95 32.82 15.20
C ASP A 38 8.95 31.77 14.70
N ASP A 39 8.10 31.27 15.61
CA ASP A 39 7.07 30.26 15.33
C ASP A 39 7.60 28.92 14.81
N ARG A 40 8.93 28.66 14.79
CA ARG A 40 9.50 27.40 14.24
C ARG A 40 8.99 26.12 14.93
N PHE A 41 8.49 26.23 16.17
CA PHE A 41 7.92 25.13 16.96
C PHE A 41 6.43 25.29 17.25
N ALA A 42 5.74 26.27 16.64
CA ALA A 42 4.34 26.57 16.96
C ALA A 42 3.39 25.37 16.77
N ASP A 43 3.71 24.48 15.82
CA ASP A 43 2.93 23.27 15.53
C ASP A 43 3.35 22.05 16.36
N SER A 44 4.52 22.11 17.01
CA SER A 44 5.16 20.98 17.70
C SER A 44 5.13 21.08 19.24
N ALA A 45 4.82 22.28 19.77
CA ALA A 45 4.82 22.57 21.20
C ALA A 45 3.46 23.10 21.67
N ILE A 46 3.07 22.75 22.89
CA ILE A 46 1.92 23.39 23.55
C ILE A 46 2.37 24.79 23.98
N PRO A 47 1.72 25.88 23.53
CA PRO A 47 2.16 27.23 23.85
C PRO A 47 2.07 27.51 25.36
N THR A 48 3.18 27.98 25.94
CA THR A 48 3.33 28.43 27.33
C THR A 48 2.66 29.80 27.61
N SER A 49 1.58 30.14 26.90
CA SER A 49 0.98 31.48 26.93
C SER A 49 0.22 31.85 28.22
N LYS A 50 0.28 31.03 29.27
CA LYS A 50 -0.20 31.42 30.60
C LYS A 50 0.95 31.88 31.47
N ALA A 51 0.93 33.16 31.83
CA ALA A 51 1.78 33.73 32.87
C ALA A 51 1.76 32.83 34.11
N PHE A 52 2.94 32.37 34.51
CA PHE A 52 3.16 31.58 35.71
C PHE A 52 2.54 32.31 36.92
N SER A 53 1.51 31.73 37.54
CA SER A 53 1.12 32.13 38.89
C SER A 53 2.13 31.53 39.86
N GLU A 54 2.72 32.34 40.73
CA GLU A 54 3.81 31.97 41.66
C GLU A 54 3.47 30.85 42.68
N GLU A 55 2.27 30.28 42.69
CA GLU A 55 1.82 29.35 43.74
C GLU A 55 1.73 27.86 43.35
N ALA A 56 2.21 27.46 42.17
CA ALA A 56 2.28 26.03 41.82
C ALA A 56 3.60 25.67 41.16
N ASN A 57 4.39 24.80 41.80
CA ASN A 57 5.52 24.11 41.17
C ASN A 57 5.03 23.48 39.85
N PRO A 58 5.51 23.92 38.68
CA PRO A 58 5.06 23.36 37.42
C PRO A 58 5.72 21.99 37.25
N LEU A 59 4.90 20.97 36.98
CA LEU A 59 5.33 19.61 36.70
C LEU A 59 6.02 19.45 35.32
N SER A 60 6.27 20.54 34.60
CA SER A 60 6.81 20.54 33.23
C SER A 60 7.73 21.74 33.01
N SER A 61 8.96 21.46 32.56
CA SER A 61 9.91 22.50 32.12
C SER A 61 9.59 22.91 30.67
N PRO A 62 9.75 24.19 30.29
CA PRO A 62 9.55 24.62 28.91
C PRO A 62 10.55 23.93 27.97
N ILE A 63 10.10 23.54 26.78
CA ILE A 63 10.95 22.99 25.70
C ILE A 63 11.91 24.04 25.11
N GLY A 64 11.65 25.33 25.36
CA GLY A 64 12.55 26.44 25.00
C GLY A 64 12.75 27.39 26.18
N ALA A 65 13.36 26.90 27.27
CA ALA A 65 13.91 27.81 28.28
C ALA A 65 15.25 28.36 27.77
N ASP A 66 15.67 29.53 28.28
CA ASP A 66 17.06 30.05 28.19
C ASP A 66 18.01 29.09 28.94
N VAL A 67 18.08 27.83 28.51
CA VAL A 67 18.95 26.83 29.07
C VAL A 67 20.28 27.01 28.36
N PHE A 68 21.32 27.32 29.13
CA PHE A 68 22.69 27.18 28.65
C PHE A 68 22.91 25.70 28.30
N TRP A 69 22.67 25.30 27.04
CA TRP A 69 22.89 23.93 26.54
C TRP A 69 24.34 23.45 26.70
N GLN A 70 25.27 24.36 26.98
CA GLN A 70 26.68 24.09 27.28
C GLN A 70 26.96 23.92 28.79
N GLY A 71 26.00 24.25 29.66
CA GLY A 71 26.21 24.56 31.09
C GLY A 71 26.60 23.39 32.00
N SER A 72 26.47 22.13 31.54
CA SER A 72 26.82 20.95 32.34
C SER A 72 28.13 20.29 31.95
N VAL A 73 28.86 20.84 30.97
CA VAL A 73 30.11 20.25 30.46
C VAL A 73 31.32 20.97 31.05
N GLU A 74 32.12 20.30 31.88
CA GLU A 74 33.23 20.90 32.64
C GLU A 74 34.32 21.52 31.76
N HIS A 75 34.58 20.97 30.58
CA HIS A 75 35.60 21.45 29.64
C HIS A 75 35.02 21.64 28.25
N GLN A 76 34.18 22.67 28.08
CA GLN A 76 33.51 22.99 26.80
C GLN A 76 34.50 23.16 25.63
N ASP A 77 35.69 23.70 25.89
CA ASP A 77 36.74 23.96 24.91
C ASP A 77 37.41 22.70 24.36
N SER A 78 37.37 21.60 25.12
CA SER A 78 37.89 20.29 24.72
C SER A 78 36.79 19.28 24.40
N SER A 79 35.53 19.71 24.41
CA SER A 79 34.37 18.86 24.20
C SER A 79 33.96 18.81 22.74
N LEU A 80 33.53 17.62 22.32
CA LEU A 80 33.22 17.32 20.93
C LEU A 80 31.74 16.96 20.76
N LEU A 81 31.09 17.61 19.80
CA LEU A 81 29.78 17.23 19.27
C LEU A 81 29.99 16.25 18.11
N ILE A 82 29.32 15.11 18.16
CA ILE A 82 29.28 14.15 17.06
C ILE A 82 27.82 14.05 16.60
N ALA A 83 27.56 14.36 15.34
CA ALA A 83 26.27 14.08 14.74
C ALA A 83 26.20 12.58 14.45
N LEU A 84 25.31 11.86 15.13
CA LEU A 84 25.04 10.46 14.83
C LEU A 84 23.92 10.43 13.78
N ASP A 85 24.16 9.73 12.68
CA ASP A 85 23.10 9.42 11.73
C ASP A 85 22.07 8.52 12.46
N ASP A 86 20.83 8.98 12.57
CA ASP A 86 19.69 8.19 13.02
C ASP A 86 18.78 7.86 11.83
N PRO A 87 19.13 6.82 11.06
CA PRO A 87 18.37 6.46 9.88
C PRO A 87 17.00 5.86 10.23
N LEU A 88 16.77 5.43 11.48
CA LEU A 88 15.45 4.97 11.94
C LEU A 88 14.52 6.14 12.22
N ALA A 89 15.01 7.24 12.79
CA ALA A 89 14.24 8.47 12.95
C ALA A 89 13.77 9.03 11.60
N ILE A 90 14.69 9.15 10.62
CA ILE A 90 14.35 9.59 9.26
C ILE A 90 13.29 8.66 8.64
N PHE A 91 13.42 7.35 8.84
CA PHE A 91 12.47 6.40 8.29
C PHE A 91 11.10 6.48 8.98
N ASN A 92 11.07 6.78 10.28
CA ASN A 92 9.85 7.05 11.03
C ASN A 92 9.14 8.32 10.54
N ASP A 93 9.88 9.40 10.29
CA ASP A 93 9.33 10.65 9.76
C ASP A 93 8.73 10.46 8.36
N LEU A 94 9.43 9.71 7.51
CA LEU A 94 8.91 9.33 6.19
C LEU A 94 7.64 8.48 6.31
N GLY A 95 7.56 7.60 7.31
CA GLY A 95 6.34 6.88 7.66
C GLY A 95 5.21 7.83 8.06
N MET A 96 5.47 8.83 8.89
CA MET A 96 4.47 9.83 9.28
C MET A 96 3.99 10.66 8.09
N GLN A 97 4.90 11.06 7.18
CA GLN A 97 4.54 11.73 5.93
C GLN A 97 3.62 10.85 5.08
N LEU A 98 3.96 9.57 4.91
CA LEU A 98 3.13 8.63 4.17
C LEU A 98 1.74 8.48 4.80
N ALA A 99 1.65 8.40 6.13
CA ALA A 99 0.37 8.32 6.83
C ALA A 99 -0.48 9.57 6.59
N ALA A 100 0.12 10.76 6.57
CA ALA A 100 -0.57 12.02 6.28
C ALA A 100 -1.09 12.06 4.83
N ASP A 101 -0.26 11.69 3.85
CA ASP A 101 -0.64 11.65 2.44
C ASP A 101 -1.80 10.66 2.21
N GLN A 102 -1.71 9.47 2.81
CA GLN A 102 -2.76 8.45 2.75
C GLN A 102 -4.06 8.94 3.41
N ALA A 103 -3.98 9.65 4.55
CA ALA A 103 -5.14 10.21 5.20
C ALA A 103 -5.80 11.29 4.35
N ALA A 104 -5.02 12.18 3.73
CA ALA A 104 -5.52 13.20 2.81
C ALA A 104 -6.25 12.57 1.61
N TYR A 105 -5.64 11.56 0.98
CA TYR A 105 -6.28 10.83 -0.11
C TYR A 105 -7.55 10.10 0.32
N ARG A 106 -7.56 9.45 1.49
CA ARG A 106 -8.75 8.77 2.04
C ARG A 106 -9.88 9.72 2.37
N ASN A 107 -9.59 10.90 2.90
CA ASN A 107 -10.59 11.93 3.16
C ASN A 107 -11.26 12.37 1.86
N TRP A 108 -10.45 12.61 0.82
CA TRP A 108 -10.94 12.91 -0.53
C TRP A 108 -11.79 11.77 -1.11
N GLN A 109 -11.36 10.50 -0.94
CA GLN A 109 -12.13 9.34 -1.37
C GLN A 109 -13.48 9.26 -0.66
N ALA A 110 -13.51 9.40 0.67
CA ALA A 110 -14.73 9.34 1.46
C ALA A 110 -15.74 10.42 1.02
N GLU A 111 -15.27 11.61 0.66
CA GLU A 111 -16.13 12.72 0.24
C GLU A 111 -16.60 12.61 -1.22
N HIS A 112 -15.71 12.20 -2.14
CA HIS A 112 -15.92 12.34 -3.57
C HIS A 112 -15.99 11.03 -4.36
N GLU A 113 -15.44 9.91 -3.88
CA GLU A 113 -15.28 8.68 -4.67
C GLU A 113 -16.62 8.17 -5.22
N HIS A 114 -17.63 8.02 -4.35
CA HIS A 114 -18.94 7.53 -4.76
C HIS A 114 -19.62 8.47 -5.78
N LYS A 115 -19.51 9.79 -5.58
CA LYS A 115 -20.05 10.79 -6.51
C LYS A 115 -19.31 10.77 -7.86
N ILE A 116 -18.00 10.56 -7.83
CA ILE A 116 -17.18 10.39 -9.04
C ILE A 116 -17.59 9.11 -9.78
N GLN A 117 -17.76 7.99 -9.10
CA GLN A 117 -18.21 6.73 -9.72
C GLN A 117 -19.58 6.87 -10.37
N ILE A 118 -20.52 7.53 -9.70
CA ILE A 118 -21.83 7.87 -10.28
C ILE A 118 -21.63 8.76 -11.50
N ALA A 119 -20.89 9.86 -11.38
CA ALA A 119 -20.69 10.80 -12.47
C ALA A 119 -19.99 10.15 -13.70
N GLN A 120 -19.03 9.24 -13.48
CA GLN A 120 -18.41 8.42 -14.53
C GLN A 120 -19.43 7.48 -15.19
N THR A 121 -20.28 6.84 -14.39
CA THR A 121 -21.36 5.97 -14.89
C THR A 121 -22.36 6.76 -15.74
N VAL A 122 -22.78 7.93 -15.26
CA VAL A 122 -23.66 8.85 -15.97
C VAL A 122 -23.01 9.31 -17.28
N ALA A 123 -21.75 9.75 -17.23
CA ALA A 123 -21.01 10.16 -18.43
C ALA A 123 -20.86 9.03 -19.45
N THR A 124 -20.70 7.78 -19.00
CA THR A 124 -20.58 6.62 -19.90
C THR A 124 -21.92 6.22 -20.53
N LEU A 125 -23.00 6.25 -19.75
CA LEU A 125 -24.34 5.84 -20.21
C LEU A 125 -25.03 6.91 -21.06
N CYS A 126 -24.84 8.18 -20.70
CA CYS A 126 -25.58 9.31 -21.26
C CYS A 126 -24.74 10.20 -22.17
N GLY A 127 -23.41 10.20 -22.01
CA GLY A 127 -22.48 11.04 -22.76
C GLY A 127 -22.20 10.54 -24.18
N ALA A 128 -21.45 11.36 -24.93
CA ALA A 128 -20.92 10.97 -26.23
C ALA A 128 -19.92 9.80 -26.09
N GLU A 129 -19.71 9.04 -27.17
CA GLU A 129 -18.86 7.85 -27.13
C GLU A 129 -17.42 8.19 -26.71
N SER A 130 -17.00 7.62 -25.57
CA SER A 130 -15.70 7.86 -24.94
C SER A 130 -14.71 6.70 -25.11
N GLU A 131 -15.04 5.72 -25.96
CA GLU A 131 -14.20 4.53 -26.21
C GLU A 131 -12.84 4.95 -26.82
N PRO A 132 -11.69 4.50 -26.26
CA PRO A 132 -10.37 4.96 -26.70
C PRO A 132 -10.07 4.76 -28.19
N GLU A 133 -10.67 3.72 -28.79
CA GLU A 133 -10.52 3.39 -30.20
C GLU A 133 -11.21 4.40 -31.14
N LYS A 134 -12.28 5.04 -30.66
CA LYS A 134 -13.08 6.01 -31.41
C LYS A 134 -12.72 7.46 -31.12
N LEU A 135 -11.88 7.70 -30.10
CA LEU A 135 -11.36 9.03 -29.81
C LEU A 135 -10.30 9.47 -30.84
N PRO A 136 -10.26 10.78 -31.19
CA PRO A 136 -9.20 11.34 -32.01
C PRO A 136 -7.81 11.08 -31.43
N ALA A 137 -6.81 10.87 -32.30
CA ALA A 137 -5.44 10.64 -31.86
C ALA A 137 -4.85 11.82 -31.06
N SER A 138 -5.35 13.04 -31.30
CA SER A 138 -4.94 14.28 -30.64
C SER A 138 -5.32 14.36 -29.15
N VAL A 139 -6.38 13.64 -28.73
CA VAL A 139 -6.90 13.68 -27.34
C VAL A 139 -6.65 12.38 -26.58
N ARG A 140 -6.27 11.30 -27.29
CA ARG A 140 -6.05 9.98 -26.69
C ARG A 140 -4.93 10.01 -25.65
N GLY A 141 -5.24 9.57 -24.43
CA GLY A 141 -4.28 9.50 -23.32
C GLY A 141 -4.18 10.76 -22.47
N ASN A 142 -4.91 11.83 -22.81
CA ASN A 142 -5.02 13.03 -21.99
C ASN A 142 -6.48 13.18 -21.52
N THR A 143 -6.70 13.00 -20.21
CA THR A 143 -8.04 13.05 -19.58
C THR A 143 -8.68 14.42 -19.75
N ALA A 144 -7.96 15.51 -19.51
CA ALA A 144 -8.47 16.87 -19.64
C ALA A 144 -8.89 17.21 -21.08
N LEU A 145 -8.04 16.90 -22.07
CA LEU A 145 -8.37 17.12 -23.48
C LEU A 145 -9.52 16.23 -23.96
N THR A 146 -9.60 15.00 -23.45
CA THR A 146 -10.72 14.10 -23.74
C THR A 146 -12.03 14.66 -23.22
N HIS A 147 -12.04 15.21 -22.00
CA HIS A 147 -13.23 15.87 -21.43
C HIS A 147 -13.66 17.10 -22.24
N GLN A 148 -12.70 17.92 -22.68
CA GLN A 148 -12.98 19.10 -23.51
C GLN A 148 -13.56 18.73 -24.88
N TYR A 149 -12.97 17.73 -25.55
CA TYR A 149 -13.49 17.19 -26.80
C TYR A 149 -14.91 16.66 -26.66
N LEU A 150 -15.18 15.85 -25.63
CA LEU A 150 -16.51 15.31 -25.40
C LEU A 150 -17.53 16.42 -25.14
N GLY A 151 -17.18 17.47 -24.38
CA GLY A 151 -18.05 18.63 -24.18
C GLY A 151 -18.36 19.38 -25.49
N ASP A 152 -17.36 19.62 -26.34
CA ASP A 152 -17.55 20.26 -27.64
C ASP A 152 -18.44 19.42 -28.58
N VAL A 153 -18.28 18.10 -28.57
CA VAL A 153 -19.08 17.15 -29.37
C VAL A 153 -20.52 17.08 -28.88
N GLU A 154 -20.73 17.02 -27.56
CA GLU A 154 -22.05 16.99 -26.94
C GLU A 154 -22.82 18.28 -27.27
N ALA A 155 -22.17 19.45 -27.17
CA ALA A 155 -22.76 20.74 -27.55
C ALA A 155 -23.12 20.81 -29.05
N TYR A 156 -22.27 20.26 -29.92
CA TYR A 156 -22.57 20.13 -31.35
C TYR A 156 -23.80 19.25 -31.60
N PHE A 157 -23.91 18.11 -30.92
CA PHE A 157 -25.05 17.21 -31.08
C PHE A 157 -26.37 17.81 -30.55
N GLU A 158 -26.34 18.55 -29.45
CA GLU A 158 -27.50 19.29 -28.95
C GLU A 158 -27.96 20.35 -29.94
N GLN A 159 -27.03 21.10 -30.53
CA GLN A 159 -27.33 22.07 -31.57
C GLN A 159 -27.96 21.41 -32.80
N CYS A 160 -27.46 20.25 -33.23
CA CYS A 160 -28.04 19.49 -34.35
C CYS A 160 -29.49 19.04 -34.07
N ILE A 161 -29.79 18.61 -32.84
CA ILE A 161 -31.15 18.20 -32.45
C ILE A 161 -32.07 19.42 -32.42
N PHE A 162 -31.63 20.53 -31.81
CA PHE A 162 -32.41 21.76 -31.74
C PHE A 162 -32.76 22.29 -33.14
N GLU A 163 -31.79 22.35 -34.05
CA GLU A 163 -32.00 22.79 -35.43
C GLU A 163 -32.98 21.86 -36.17
N GLN A 164 -32.90 20.55 -35.95
CA GLN A 164 -33.80 19.58 -36.54
C GLN A 164 -35.26 19.72 -36.02
N GLU A 165 -35.44 20.02 -34.74
CA GLU A 165 -36.77 20.31 -34.14
C GLU A 165 -37.38 21.61 -34.70
N GLN A 166 -36.57 22.65 -34.94
CA GLN A 166 -37.02 23.90 -35.55
C GLN A 166 -37.50 23.70 -37.00
N ILE A 167 -36.80 22.86 -37.77
CA ILE A 167 -37.19 22.50 -39.14
C ILE A 167 -38.50 21.71 -39.14
N GLY A 168 -38.66 20.75 -38.22
CA GLY A 168 -39.88 19.92 -38.12
C GLY A 168 -41.12 20.69 -37.67
N ASN A 169 -40.97 21.71 -36.82
CA ASN A 169 -42.08 22.55 -36.36
C ASN A 169 -42.50 23.62 -37.39
N ASN A 170 -41.60 24.06 -38.27
CA ASN A 170 -41.90 25.06 -39.32
C ASN A 170 -42.57 24.48 -40.57
N THR A 171 -42.89 23.18 -40.60
CA THR A 171 -43.65 22.55 -41.70
C THR A 171 -45.16 22.81 -41.66
N ALA A 172 -45.68 23.60 -40.71
CA ALA A 172 -47.07 24.07 -40.69
C ALA A 172 -47.32 25.16 -41.77
N PRO A 173 -48.54 25.27 -42.34
CA PRO A 173 -48.81 26.22 -43.43
C PRO A 173 -48.67 27.66 -42.92
N GLY A 174 -47.56 28.32 -43.30
CA GLY A 174 -47.19 29.67 -42.84
C GLY A 174 -45.81 29.77 -42.18
N GLY A 175 -45.07 28.67 -42.01
CA GLY A 175 -43.74 28.65 -41.41
C GLY A 175 -42.68 29.38 -42.24
N VAL A 176 -41.83 30.16 -41.57
CA VAL A 176 -40.70 30.88 -42.18
C VAL A 176 -39.68 29.86 -42.73
N LEU A 177 -39.35 29.98 -44.02
CA LEU A 177 -38.24 29.27 -44.64
C LEU A 177 -36.92 29.72 -44.00
N LEU A 178 -36.38 28.94 -43.08
CA LEU A 178 -35.05 29.16 -42.52
C LEU A 178 -34.00 28.83 -43.60
N LEU A 179 -33.21 29.83 -43.99
CA LEU A 179 -32.08 29.68 -44.92
C LEU A 179 -30.95 28.86 -44.25
N PRO A 180 -30.21 28.01 -45.00
CA PRO A 180 -29.13 27.18 -44.46
C PRO A 180 -28.02 27.94 -43.72
N ASP A 181 -27.77 29.21 -44.07
CA ASP A 181 -26.74 30.07 -43.46
C ASP A 181 -27.04 30.51 -42.01
N ILE A 182 -28.20 30.13 -41.45
CA ILE A 182 -28.58 30.43 -40.05
C ILE A 182 -28.13 29.32 -39.08
N PHE A 183 -27.81 28.13 -39.59
CA PHE A 183 -27.46 26.98 -38.76
C PHE A 183 -26.02 27.08 -38.25
N LYS A 184 -25.84 26.90 -36.93
CA LYS A 184 -24.54 26.94 -36.25
C LYS A 184 -23.83 25.59 -36.29
N SER A 185 -24.56 24.49 -36.49
CA SER A 185 -23.99 23.13 -36.57
C SER A 185 -22.84 22.95 -37.58
N PRO A 186 -22.88 23.46 -38.83
CA PRO A 186 -21.76 23.29 -39.77
C PRO A 186 -20.49 24.03 -39.35
N GLU A 187 -20.62 25.20 -38.72
CA GLU A 187 -19.47 25.95 -38.17
C GLU A 187 -18.87 25.25 -36.96
N MET A 188 -19.71 24.74 -36.05
CA MET A 188 -19.28 23.97 -34.88
C MET A 188 -18.54 22.69 -35.30
N ARG A 189 -19.06 21.95 -36.30
CA ARG A 189 -18.39 20.77 -36.87
C ARG A 189 -17.00 21.10 -37.43
N ARG A 190 -16.88 22.17 -38.22
CA ARG A 190 -15.58 22.64 -38.73
C ARG A 190 -14.63 23.04 -37.59
N SER A 191 -15.14 23.66 -36.54
CA SER A 191 -14.32 24.05 -35.38
C SER A 191 -13.77 22.85 -34.61
N ILE A 192 -14.53 21.76 -34.51
CA ILE A 192 -14.11 20.51 -33.86
C ILE A 192 -13.08 19.81 -34.73
N GLU A 193 -13.32 19.72 -36.05
CA GLU A 193 -12.37 19.14 -37.00
C GLU A 193 -11.04 19.89 -37.02
N MET A 194 -11.07 21.23 -36.98
CA MET A 194 -9.86 22.06 -36.91
C MET A 194 -9.10 21.90 -35.59
N ARG A 195 -9.80 21.76 -34.45
CA ARG A 195 -9.18 21.65 -33.12
C ARG A 195 -8.65 20.26 -32.80
N TYR A 196 -9.36 19.22 -33.22
CA TYR A 196 -9.08 17.84 -32.82
C TYR A 196 -8.66 16.92 -33.97
N GLY A 197 -8.72 17.40 -35.22
CA GLY A 197 -8.26 16.68 -36.41
C GLY A 197 -9.26 15.67 -36.99
N SER A 198 -10.45 15.54 -36.41
CA SER A 198 -11.51 14.66 -36.91
C SER A 198 -12.89 15.21 -36.59
N ALA A 199 -13.80 15.13 -37.56
CA ALA A 199 -15.20 15.50 -37.36
C ALA A 199 -16.00 14.38 -36.66
N PRO A 200 -17.02 14.72 -35.85
CA PRO A 200 -17.93 13.73 -35.26
C PRO A 200 -18.67 12.93 -36.34
N SER A 201 -18.85 11.62 -36.13
CA SER A 201 -19.56 10.75 -37.09
C SER A 201 -21.08 10.85 -36.96
N ASP A 202 -21.78 10.61 -38.06
CA ASP A 202 -23.25 10.60 -38.07
C ASP A 202 -23.81 9.39 -37.27
N GLU A 203 -23.06 8.29 -37.19
CA GLU A 203 -23.38 7.15 -36.32
C GLU A 203 -23.34 7.53 -34.83
N ALA A 204 -22.36 8.34 -34.41
CA ALA A 204 -22.27 8.83 -33.04
C ALA A 204 -23.42 9.80 -32.71
N LEU A 205 -23.87 10.61 -33.68
CA LEU A 205 -25.05 11.46 -33.53
C LEU A 205 -26.33 10.62 -33.37
N GLN A 206 -26.45 9.49 -34.07
CA GLN A 206 -27.60 8.60 -33.91
C GLN A 206 -27.57 7.90 -32.54
N ALA A 207 -26.43 7.38 -32.11
CA ALA A 207 -26.25 6.81 -30.78
C ALA A 207 -26.56 7.82 -29.66
N TRP A 208 -26.20 9.09 -29.87
CA TRP A 208 -26.55 10.19 -28.97
C TRP A 208 -28.06 10.40 -28.88
N LYS A 209 -28.78 10.38 -30.02
CA LYS A 209 -30.25 10.47 -30.04
C LYS A 209 -30.91 9.29 -29.32
N ASP A 210 -30.43 8.07 -29.53
CA ASP A 210 -30.98 6.87 -28.89
C ASP A 210 -30.85 6.90 -27.35
N ARG A 211 -29.84 7.63 -26.84
CA ARG A 211 -29.61 7.86 -25.41
C ARG A 211 -30.43 9.01 -24.81
N GLN A 212 -31.23 9.73 -25.61
CA GLN A 212 -32.02 10.89 -25.13
C GLN A 212 -32.95 10.52 -23.96
N LYS A 213 -33.49 9.30 -23.94
CA LYS A 213 -34.35 8.83 -22.84
C LYS A 213 -33.65 8.85 -21.47
N TRP A 214 -32.36 8.56 -21.43
CA TRP A 214 -31.57 8.54 -20.20
C TRP A 214 -31.13 9.93 -19.77
N ARG A 215 -30.83 10.80 -20.75
CA ARG A 215 -30.46 12.21 -20.52
C ARG A 215 -31.61 13.07 -19.95
N ARG A 216 -32.86 12.62 -20.05
CA ARG A 216 -34.01 13.28 -19.40
C ARG A 216 -34.09 13.01 -17.90
N GLU A 217 -33.58 11.86 -17.46
CA GLU A 217 -33.66 11.39 -16.08
C GLU A 217 -32.43 11.78 -15.26
N VAL A 218 -31.34 12.21 -15.91
CA VAL A 218 -30.02 12.39 -15.28
C VAL A 218 -29.33 13.66 -15.76
N ASP A 219 -28.74 14.41 -14.82
CA ASP A 219 -27.93 15.59 -15.11
C ASP A 219 -26.51 15.23 -15.59
N LEU A 220 -26.35 15.12 -16.92
CA LEU A 220 -25.07 14.86 -17.57
C LEU A 220 -24.08 16.03 -17.39
N THR A 221 -24.56 17.26 -17.46
CA THR A 221 -23.73 18.47 -17.36
C THR A 221 -23.13 18.60 -15.97
N GLY A 222 -23.95 18.40 -14.93
CA GLY A 222 -23.50 18.37 -13.54
C GLY A 222 -22.50 17.23 -13.29
N ALA A 223 -22.74 16.04 -13.85
CA ALA A 223 -21.79 14.93 -13.76
C ALA A 223 -20.43 15.27 -14.41
N ARG A 224 -20.41 15.87 -15.60
CA ARG A 224 -19.17 16.28 -16.29
C ARG A 224 -18.41 17.35 -15.51
N GLN A 225 -19.11 18.36 -15.01
CA GLN A 225 -18.51 19.43 -14.21
C GLN A 225 -17.88 18.88 -12.92
N TYR A 226 -18.59 17.97 -12.25
CA TYR A 226 -18.10 17.35 -11.02
C TYR A 226 -16.82 16.53 -11.26
N LEU A 227 -16.77 15.77 -12.36
CA LEU A 227 -15.56 15.05 -12.75
C LEU A 227 -14.40 16.00 -13.04
N GLN A 228 -14.63 17.06 -13.81
CA GLN A 228 -13.59 18.03 -14.15
C GLN A 228 -12.99 18.70 -12.91
N GLN A 229 -13.82 19.01 -11.91
CA GLN A 229 -13.39 19.70 -10.69
C GLN A 229 -12.60 18.81 -9.73
N HIS A 230 -13.03 17.56 -9.54
CA HIS A 230 -12.50 16.74 -8.45
C HIS A 230 -11.47 15.69 -8.88
N LEU A 231 -11.50 15.24 -10.15
CA LEU A 231 -10.67 14.12 -10.59
C LEU A 231 -9.17 14.46 -10.58
N GLN A 232 -8.78 15.67 -10.99
CA GLN A 232 -7.39 16.12 -10.96
C GLN A 232 -6.83 16.19 -9.53
N THR A 233 -7.63 16.65 -8.57
CA THR A 233 -7.25 16.69 -7.16
C THR A 233 -7.01 15.27 -6.63
N GLY A 234 -7.89 14.33 -6.95
CA GLY A 234 -7.73 12.92 -6.59
C GLY A 234 -6.48 12.28 -7.20
N GLU A 235 -6.20 12.54 -8.48
CA GLU A 235 -4.99 12.06 -9.16
C GLU A 235 -3.72 12.63 -8.52
N THR A 236 -3.72 13.91 -8.14
CA THR A 236 -2.57 14.57 -7.50
C THR A 236 -2.30 13.96 -6.12
N LEU A 237 -3.33 13.79 -5.28
CA LEU A 237 -3.21 13.17 -3.97
C LEU A 237 -2.73 11.71 -4.08
N LEU A 238 -3.28 10.96 -5.04
CA LEU A 238 -2.85 9.58 -5.30
C LEU A 238 -1.38 9.52 -5.76
N GLN A 239 -0.94 10.49 -6.56
CA GLN A 239 0.45 10.58 -7.01
C GLN A 239 1.39 10.88 -5.84
N GLN A 240 1.03 11.81 -4.96
CA GLN A 240 1.79 12.10 -3.73
C GLN A 240 1.98 10.84 -2.87
N VAL A 241 0.91 10.08 -2.65
CA VAL A 241 0.99 8.79 -1.93
C VAL A 241 1.99 7.84 -2.61
N ARG A 242 1.96 7.74 -3.95
CA ARG A 242 2.87 6.85 -4.71
C ARG A 242 4.32 7.30 -4.64
N ASP A 243 4.56 8.61 -4.67
CA ASP A 243 5.89 9.19 -4.58
C ASP A 243 6.49 8.91 -3.18
N THR A 244 5.74 9.21 -2.11
CA THR A 244 6.16 8.91 -0.74
C THR A 244 6.33 7.38 -0.52
N GLN A 245 5.49 6.54 -1.11
CA GLN A 245 5.68 5.08 -1.10
C GLN A 245 6.94 4.63 -1.85
N SER A 246 7.33 5.32 -2.93
CA SER A 246 8.58 5.05 -3.65
C SER A 246 9.78 5.36 -2.75
N ASP A 247 9.78 6.54 -2.12
CA ASP A 247 10.84 6.95 -1.20
C ASP A 247 10.94 6.00 0.00
N PHE A 248 9.80 5.57 0.54
CA PHE A 248 9.74 4.58 1.61
C PHE A 248 10.45 3.26 1.23
N ARG A 249 10.24 2.77 0.02
CA ARG A 249 10.90 1.55 -0.48
C ARG A 249 12.40 1.76 -0.67
N GLN A 250 12.79 2.92 -1.20
CA GLN A 250 14.21 3.26 -1.40
C GLN A 250 14.94 3.33 -0.07
N TRP A 251 14.38 4.02 0.92
CA TRP A 251 14.92 4.10 2.28
C TRP A 251 14.97 2.74 2.97
N SER A 252 13.91 1.94 2.87
CA SER A 252 13.93 0.57 3.38
C SER A 252 15.03 -0.29 2.75
N THR A 253 15.38 -0.06 1.48
CA THR A 253 16.46 -0.78 0.80
C THR A 253 17.82 -0.24 1.25
N HIS A 254 17.93 1.07 1.49
CA HIS A 254 19.13 1.73 1.99
C HIS A 254 19.50 1.27 3.42
N LEU A 255 18.52 1.13 4.32
CA LEU A 255 18.72 0.58 5.66
C LEU A 255 19.30 -0.84 5.63
N GLY A 256 18.95 -1.61 4.60
CA GLY A 256 19.38 -2.99 4.43
C GLY A 256 18.77 -3.92 5.48
N THR A 257 19.56 -4.90 5.94
CA THR A 257 19.07 -6.08 6.68
C THR A 257 19.82 -6.32 7.98
N GLU A 258 20.73 -5.43 8.37
CA GLU A 258 21.63 -5.60 9.49
C GLU A 258 21.29 -4.62 10.63
N PRO A 259 20.53 -5.04 11.66
CA PRO A 259 20.16 -4.20 12.81
C PRO A 259 21.35 -3.55 13.51
N ILE A 260 22.51 -4.20 13.51
CA ILE A 260 23.71 -3.69 14.16
C ILE A 260 24.25 -2.42 13.49
N LYS A 261 24.00 -2.21 12.20
CA LYS A 261 24.32 -0.95 11.50
C LYS A 261 23.46 0.22 11.98
N LEU A 262 22.33 -0.08 12.62
CA LEU A 262 21.41 0.86 13.25
C LEU A 262 21.63 0.94 14.76
N PHE A 263 22.76 0.40 15.25
CA PHE A 263 23.08 0.32 16.68
C PHE A 263 22.07 -0.47 17.52
N VAL A 264 21.27 -1.35 16.89
CA VAL A 264 20.34 -2.24 17.57
C VAL A 264 20.93 -3.64 17.71
N ASP A 265 21.09 -4.09 18.95
CA ASP A 265 21.44 -5.47 19.25
C ASP A 265 20.19 -6.34 19.44
N THR A 266 19.94 -7.25 18.51
CA THR A 266 18.78 -8.15 18.54
C THR A 266 18.88 -9.25 19.61
N THR A 267 20.05 -9.43 20.24
CA THR A 267 20.23 -10.37 21.35
C THR A 267 19.72 -9.83 22.69
N HIS A 268 19.53 -8.52 22.79
CA HIS A 268 18.98 -7.86 23.97
C HIS A 268 17.47 -7.61 23.79
N PRO A 269 16.61 -8.11 24.70
CA PRO A 269 15.15 -7.99 24.56
C PRO A 269 14.64 -6.55 24.38
N GLU A 270 15.17 -5.58 25.13
CA GLU A 270 14.71 -4.18 25.06
C GLU A 270 15.02 -3.54 23.70
N SER A 271 16.25 -3.72 23.21
CA SER A 271 16.68 -3.23 21.90
C SER A 271 15.93 -3.91 20.75
N LEU A 272 15.71 -5.23 20.86
CA LEU A 272 14.90 -5.97 19.90
C LEU A 272 13.44 -5.48 19.87
N LEU A 273 12.84 -5.25 21.05
CA LEU A 273 11.47 -4.74 21.16
C LEU A 273 11.35 -3.36 20.54
N TYR A 274 12.30 -2.46 20.81
CA TYR A 274 12.34 -1.12 20.21
C TYR A 274 12.28 -1.21 18.68
N LEU A 275 13.18 -1.97 18.07
CA LEU A 275 13.21 -2.12 16.61
C LEU A 275 11.94 -2.78 16.07
N GLN A 276 11.43 -3.82 16.75
CA GLN A 276 10.19 -4.48 16.35
C GLN A 276 9.00 -3.53 16.38
N THR A 277 8.90 -2.66 17.39
CA THR A 277 7.82 -1.68 17.50
C THR A 277 7.92 -0.62 16.39
N VAL A 278 9.10 -0.06 16.15
CA VAL A 278 9.30 0.93 15.07
C VAL A 278 8.94 0.31 13.71
N MET A 279 9.47 -0.87 13.42
CA MET A 279 9.22 -1.56 12.15
C MET A 279 7.77 -2.02 12.01
N LEU A 280 7.09 -2.44 13.09
CA LEU A 280 5.67 -2.76 13.08
C LEU A 280 4.82 -1.54 12.71
N ASN A 281 5.06 -0.39 13.35
CA ASN A 281 4.32 0.83 13.06
C ASN A 281 4.46 1.22 11.59
N LEU A 282 5.69 1.17 11.07
CA LEU A 282 5.99 1.42 9.67
C LEU A 282 5.33 0.41 8.73
N GLN A 283 5.30 -0.87 9.10
CA GLN A 283 4.60 -1.91 8.32
C GLN A 283 3.10 -1.62 8.26
N ILE A 284 2.47 -1.23 9.37
CA ILE A 284 1.05 -0.91 9.43
C ILE A 284 0.76 0.29 8.53
N ILE A 285 1.55 1.37 8.60
CA ILE A 285 1.38 2.55 7.74
C ILE A 285 1.58 2.19 6.26
N TYR A 286 2.56 1.35 5.94
CA TYR A 286 2.86 1.02 4.56
C TYR A 286 1.83 0.07 3.93
N ALA A 287 1.35 -0.94 4.67
CA ALA A 287 0.53 -2.05 4.17
C ALA A 287 -0.95 -1.69 3.93
N GLN A 288 -1.24 -0.52 3.37
CA GLN A 288 -2.61 -0.01 3.18
C GLN A 288 -3.21 -0.39 1.81
N ASP A 289 -2.40 -0.80 0.83
CA ASP A 289 -2.85 -1.21 -0.49
C ASP A 289 -2.24 -2.55 -0.97
N SER A 290 -2.75 -3.04 -2.11
CA SER A 290 -2.35 -4.33 -2.68
C SER A 290 -0.92 -4.37 -3.21
N ALA A 291 -0.41 -3.28 -3.79
CA ALA A 291 0.95 -3.20 -4.30
C ALA A 291 1.96 -3.11 -3.15
N ALA A 292 1.66 -2.33 -2.11
CA ALA A 292 2.47 -2.27 -0.89
C ALA A 292 2.56 -3.64 -0.21
N SER A 293 1.44 -4.36 -0.12
CA SER A 293 1.40 -5.71 0.45
C SER A 293 2.19 -6.72 -0.39
N ALA A 294 2.12 -6.62 -1.72
CA ALA A 294 2.90 -7.45 -2.63
C ALA A 294 4.40 -7.19 -2.47
N TRP A 295 4.80 -5.92 -2.33
CA TRP A 295 6.19 -5.57 -2.08
C TRP A 295 6.70 -6.12 -0.73
N LEU A 296 5.90 -6.05 0.34
CA LEU A 296 6.27 -6.66 1.64
C LEU A 296 6.47 -8.17 1.51
N ALA A 297 5.60 -8.87 0.77
CA ALA A 297 5.77 -10.29 0.45
C ALA A 297 7.08 -10.58 -0.32
N GLU A 298 7.46 -9.71 -1.26
CA GLU A 298 8.73 -9.81 -1.96
C GLU A 298 9.92 -9.60 -1.02
N GLN A 299 9.84 -8.63 -0.10
CA GLN A 299 10.89 -8.43 0.93
C GLN A 299 11.04 -9.68 1.80
N GLU A 300 9.93 -10.33 2.15
CA GLU A 300 9.95 -11.58 2.89
C GLU A 300 10.40 -12.79 2.07
N THR A 301 10.52 -12.68 0.76
CA THR A 301 11.11 -13.74 -0.07
C THR A 301 12.61 -13.51 -0.27
N ASN A 302 13.00 -12.26 -0.49
CA ASN A 302 14.35 -11.91 -0.93
C ASN A 302 15.32 -11.52 0.18
N ASP A 303 14.83 -11.35 1.42
CA ASP A 303 15.65 -10.88 2.55
C ASP A 303 16.37 -9.56 2.26
N SER A 304 15.72 -8.65 1.52
CA SER A 304 16.33 -7.38 1.09
C SER A 304 16.07 -6.21 2.04
N SER A 305 15.21 -6.38 3.05
CA SER A 305 14.98 -5.36 4.07
C SER A 305 14.65 -5.95 5.43
N LEU A 306 14.70 -5.11 6.47
CA LEU A 306 14.30 -5.48 7.84
C LEU A 306 12.87 -6.00 7.91
N PHE A 307 11.95 -5.55 7.03
CA PHE A 307 10.58 -6.07 6.98
C PHE A 307 10.56 -7.56 6.64
N GLY A 308 11.45 -7.98 5.74
CA GLY A 308 11.54 -9.37 5.30
C GLY A 308 11.94 -10.34 6.42
N THR A 309 12.53 -9.85 7.50
CA THR A 309 12.99 -10.65 8.65
C THR A 309 12.30 -10.28 9.96
N LEU A 310 11.33 -9.34 9.94
CA LEU A 310 10.73 -8.75 11.15
C LEU A 310 10.12 -9.79 12.10
N ARG A 311 9.35 -10.75 11.56
CA ARG A 311 8.73 -11.84 12.33
C ARG A 311 9.72 -12.88 12.87
N TYR A 312 10.99 -12.77 12.49
CA TYR A 312 12.10 -13.63 12.88
C TYR A 312 13.12 -12.90 13.76
N GLY A 313 12.67 -11.89 14.52
CA GLY A 313 13.56 -11.08 15.35
C GLY A 313 14.59 -10.29 14.55
N VAL A 314 14.25 -9.96 13.29
CA VAL A 314 15.14 -9.25 12.34
C VAL A 314 16.45 -10.00 12.07
N SER A 315 16.40 -11.34 12.11
CA SER A 315 17.55 -12.22 11.88
C SER A 315 17.35 -13.07 10.62
N PRO A 316 18.10 -12.78 9.52
CA PRO A 316 18.06 -13.60 8.30
C PRO A 316 18.44 -15.06 8.53
N SER A 317 19.42 -15.31 9.42
CA SER A 317 19.85 -16.67 9.76
C SER A 317 18.77 -17.45 10.50
N LEU A 318 18.06 -16.79 11.44
CA LEU A 318 16.95 -17.40 12.16
C LEU A 318 15.78 -17.70 11.22
N LYS A 319 15.46 -16.76 10.32
CA LYS A 319 14.48 -16.96 9.26
C LYS A 319 14.79 -18.18 8.40
N HIS A 320 16.02 -18.26 7.87
CA HIS A 320 16.42 -19.36 7.01
C HIS A 320 16.28 -20.72 7.71
N ALA A 321 16.72 -20.80 8.96
CA ALA A 321 16.59 -22.02 9.76
C ALA A 321 15.12 -22.41 9.99
N LEU A 322 14.27 -21.46 10.37
CA LEU A 322 12.84 -21.69 10.56
C LEU A 322 12.12 -22.04 9.26
N HIS A 323 12.51 -21.42 8.14
CA HIS A 323 12.00 -21.76 6.81
C HIS A 323 12.41 -23.16 6.40
N GLN A 324 13.65 -23.57 6.67
CA GLN A 324 14.14 -24.91 6.36
C GLN A 324 13.38 -25.97 7.16
N GLU A 325 13.19 -25.76 8.46
CA GLU A 325 12.41 -26.67 9.31
C GLU A 325 10.94 -26.71 8.89
N ALA A 326 10.32 -25.55 8.63
CA ALA A 326 8.97 -25.51 8.10
C ALA A 326 8.89 -26.23 6.74
N ASN A 327 9.82 -26.00 5.82
CA ASN A 327 9.84 -26.70 4.53
C ASN A 327 10.06 -28.20 4.69
N ALA A 328 10.89 -28.65 5.63
CA ALA A 328 11.07 -30.08 5.91
C ALA A 328 9.78 -30.71 6.44
N LEU A 329 9.07 -30.01 7.33
CA LEU A 329 7.76 -30.43 7.85
C LEU A 329 6.67 -30.42 6.77
N LEU A 330 6.75 -29.50 5.80
CA LEU A 330 5.73 -29.27 4.78
C LEU A 330 6.03 -29.99 3.46
N ASN A 331 7.28 -30.43 3.24
CA ASN A 331 7.69 -31.23 2.09
C ASN A 331 6.92 -32.55 2.08
N GLY A 332 6.10 -32.73 1.03
CA GLY A 332 5.21 -33.88 0.88
C GLY A 332 3.74 -33.64 1.27
N MET A 333 3.34 -32.42 1.67
CA MET A 333 1.91 -32.07 1.80
C MET A 333 1.13 -32.14 0.49
N GLY A 334 1.80 -32.12 -0.66
CA GLY A 334 1.19 -32.39 -1.97
C GLY A 334 0.81 -33.87 -2.17
N ASP A 335 1.32 -34.78 -1.33
CA ASP A 335 1.02 -36.20 -1.40
C ASP A 335 -0.07 -36.56 -0.38
N ALA A 336 -1.30 -36.70 -0.89
CA ALA A 336 -2.56 -36.78 -0.12
C ALA A 336 -2.61 -37.90 0.93
N THR A 337 -1.70 -38.87 0.83
CA THR A 337 -1.62 -40.08 1.65
C THR A 337 -0.85 -39.87 2.96
N ASN A 338 0.04 -38.87 3.03
CA ASN A 338 0.91 -38.62 4.19
C ASN A 338 0.44 -37.47 5.10
N LEU A 339 -0.65 -36.79 4.72
CA LEU A 339 -1.14 -35.59 5.39
C LEU A 339 -1.45 -35.82 6.89
N ALA A 340 -2.11 -36.93 7.23
CA ALA A 340 -2.48 -37.22 8.63
C ALA A 340 -1.26 -37.46 9.53
N THR A 341 -0.26 -38.20 9.04
CA THR A 341 1.02 -38.43 9.73
C THR A 341 1.80 -37.13 9.90
N ARG A 342 1.85 -36.29 8.86
CA ARG A 342 2.53 -34.99 8.93
C ARG A 342 1.80 -33.98 9.82
N ILE A 343 0.47 -34.00 9.88
CA ILE A 343 -0.30 -33.24 10.88
C ILE A 343 0.04 -33.73 12.29
N GLY A 344 0.21 -35.04 12.48
CA GLY A 344 0.71 -35.62 13.74
C GLY A 344 2.11 -35.13 14.10
N GLU A 345 3.04 -35.07 13.15
CA GLU A 345 4.41 -34.57 13.34
C GLU A 345 4.47 -33.06 13.58
N LEU A 346 3.61 -32.29 12.92
CA LEU A 346 3.50 -30.85 13.06
C LEU A 346 2.86 -30.49 14.40
N ASN A 347 1.75 -31.14 14.77
CA ASN A 347 1.16 -31.02 16.11
C ASN A 347 2.14 -31.49 17.19
N SER A 348 2.89 -32.59 16.98
CA SER A 348 3.95 -33.01 17.91
C SER A 348 5.03 -31.93 18.04
N THR A 349 5.52 -31.39 16.93
CA THR A 349 6.57 -30.35 16.93
C THR A 349 6.11 -29.04 17.56
N LEU A 350 4.86 -28.64 17.35
CA LEU A 350 4.24 -27.44 17.93
C LEU A 350 3.97 -27.59 19.43
N ASN A 351 3.69 -28.80 19.90
CA ASN A 351 3.30 -29.07 21.29
C ASN A 351 4.45 -29.62 22.17
N HIS A 352 5.65 -29.84 21.63
CA HIS A 352 6.81 -30.26 22.43
C HIS A 352 7.50 -29.04 23.06
N GLN A 353 7.58 -29.04 24.40
CA GLN A 353 8.48 -28.16 25.15
C GLN A 353 9.94 -28.46 24.74
N GLY A 354 10.71 -27.43 24.37
CA GLY A 354 12.14 -27.58 24.03
C GLY A 354 12.49 -27.41 22.55
N PHE A 355 11.80 -26.54 21.80
CA PHE A 355 12.21 -26.18 20.44
C PHE A 355 13.63 -25.60 20.39
N ALA A 356 14.03 -24.87 21.44
CA ALA A 356 15.40 -24.37 21.64
C ALA A 356 16.45 -25.50 21.80
N ASP A 357 16.03 -26.71 22.19
CA ASP A 357 16.92 -27.85 22.43
C ASP A 357 17.19 -28.71 21.21
N LYS A 358 16.55 -28.42 20.08
CA LYS A 358 16.69 -29.21 18.85
C LYS A 358 18.11 -29.11 18.26
N PRO A 359 18.62 -30.18 17.61
CA PRO A 359 19.96 -30.20 17.05
C PRO A 359 20.25 -29.09 16.05
N TRP A 360 19.28 -28.74 15.21
CA TRP A 360 19.43 -27.67 14.22
C TRP A 360 19.53 -26.28 14.88
N MET A 361 18.82 -26.03 16.01
CA MET A 361 18.91 -24.78 16.76
C MET A 361 20.30 -24.66 17.42
N LYS A 362 20.79 -25.75 18.01
CA LYS A 362 22.14 -25.84 18.58
C LYS A 362 23.26 -25.69 17.55
N ALA A 363 22.97 -25.97 16.27
CA ALA A 363 23.92 -25.78 15.17
C ALA A 363 24.00 -24.32 14.69
N LEU A 364 23.06 -23.45 15.08
CA LEU A 364 23.11 -22.03 14.75
C LEU A 364 24.21 -21.31 15.53
N LYS A 365 24.69 -20.18 15.01
CA LYS A 365 25.66 -19.34 15.71
C LYS A 365 25.06 -18.76 17.00
N GLN A 366 25.90 -18.55 18.01
CA GLN A 366 25.48 -18.05 19.33
C GLN A 366 24.59 -16.80 19.27
N PRO A 367 24.93 -15.74 18.49
CA PRO A 367 24.07 -14.54 18.43
C PRO A 367 22.67 -14.81 17.85
N VAL A 368 22.53 -15.82 16.99
CA VAL A 368 21.23 -16.23 16.41
C VAL A 368 20.39 -16.95 17.46
N GLN A 369 21.02 -17.81 18.27
CA GLN A 369 20.36 -18.46 19.40
C GLN A 369 19.93 -17.44 20.46
N ASP A 370 20.78 -16.47 20.76
CA ASP A 370 20.49 -15.41 21.73
C ASP A 370 19.36 -14.49 21.23
N THR A 371 19.33 -14.17 19.93
CA THR A 371 18.20 -13.45 19.30
C THR A 371 16.90 -14.24 19.41
N PHE A 372 16.92 -15.56 19.16
CA PHE A 372 15.74 -16.41 19.32
C PHE A 372 15.25 -16.44 20.77
N LYS A 373 16.19 -16.50 21.73
CA LYS A 373 15.87 -16.44 23.17
C LYS A 373 15.25 -15.10 23.56
N ALA A 374 15.82 -13.99 23.10
CA ALA A 374 15.29 -12.65 23.34
C ALA A 374 13.88 -12.50 22.76
N LEU A 375 13.66 -12.99 21.54
CA LEU A 375 12.35 -13.01 20.89
C LEU A 375 11.32 -13.83 21.69
N GLY A 376 11.69 -15.01 22.18
CA GLY A 376 10.82 -15.84 23.02
C GLY A 376 10.49 -15.19 24.38
N GLN A 377 11.46 -14.50 24.99
CA GLN A 377 11.23 -13.73 26.22
C GLN A 377 10.23 -12.59 26.01
N LEU A 378 10.38 -11.85 24.90
CA LEU A 378 9.48 -10.76 24.53
C LEU A 378 8.06 -11.27 24.27
N ALA A 379 7.92 -12.31 23.46
CA ALA A 379 6.64 -12.91 23.10
C ALA A 379 5.86 -13.45 24.33
N SER A 380 6.57 -13.79 25.42
CA SER A 380 5.96 -14.26 26.67
C SER A 380 5.58 -13.15 27.65
N ASN A 381 6.01 -11.90 27.43
CA ASN A 381 5.83 -10.82 28.41
C ASN A 381 5.65 -9.44 27.73
N ALA A 382 6.58 -8.50 27.95
CA ALA A 382 6.45 -7.09 27.57
C ALA A 382 6.30 -6.84 26.04
N GLY A 383 6.83 -7.74 25.21
CA GLY A 383 6.75 -7.63 23.75
C GLY A 383 5.63 -8.45 23.12
N LYS A 384 4.78 -9.11 23.92
CA LYS A 384 3.75 -10.03 23.43
C LYS A 384 2.80 -9.36 22.44
N ALA A 385 2.24 -8.21 22.81
CA ALA A 385 1.29 -7.48 21.97
C ALA A 385 1.93 -7.01 20.65
N THR A 386 3.17 -6.52 20.69
CA THR A 386 3.94 -6.13 19.49
C THR A 386 4.15 -7.33 18.58
N PHE A 387 4.58 -8.46 19.14
CA PHE A 387 4.83 -9.67 18.38
C PHE A 387 3.56 -10.28 17.76
N GLU A 388 2.47 -10.35 18.52
CA GLU A 388 1.15 -10.75 18.01
C GLU A 388 0.69 -9.81 16.88
N SER A 389 0.88 -8.51 17.03
CA SER A 389 0.53 -7.52 16.01
C SER A 389 1.36 -7.66 14.75
N ILE A 390 2.66 -7.97 14.86
CA ILE A 390 3.51 -8.31 13.70
C ILE A 390 2.91 -9.50 12.97
N LEU A 391 2.63 -10.61 13.67
CA LEU A 391 2.07 -11.81 13.03
C LEU A 391 0.72 -11.53 12.37
N LEU A 392 -0.17 -10.80 13.04
CA LEU A 392 -1.48 -10.41 12.51
C LEU A 392 -1.36 -9.52 11.26
N ALA A 393 -0.40 -8.59 11.24
CA ALA A 393 -0.14 -7.74 10.07
C ALA A 393 0.32 -8.54 8.84
N TRP A 394 0.94 -9.71 9.05
CA TRP A 394 1.36 -10.62 7.97
C TRP A 394 0.24 -11.53 7.46
N VAL A 395 -0.81 -11.81 8.25
CA VAL A 395 -1.91 -12.72 7.83
C VAL A 395 -2.59 -12.29 6.52
N PRO A 396 -2.97 -11.01 6.30
CA PRO A 396 -3.57 -10.59 5.03
C PRO A 396 -2.60 -10.65 3.84
N ILE A 397 -1.29 -10.56 4.09
CA ILE A 397 -0.24 -10.65 3.06
C ILE A 397 -0.08 -12.12 2.66
N ASP A 398 0.10 -13.00 3.64
CA ASP A 398 0.25 -14.44 3.45
C ASP A 398 -1.02 -15.09 2.84
N SER A 399 -2.20 -14.64 3.24
CA SER A 399 -3.49 -15.08 2.67
C SER A 399 -3.59 -14.79 1.17
N ARG A 400 -3.17 -13.59 0.74
CA ARG A 400 -3.15 -13.24 -0.68
C ARG A 400 -2.14 -14.07 -1.47
N LEU A 401 -0.99 -14.41 -0.88
CA LEU A 401 -0.02 -15.33 -1.51
C LEU A 401 -0.52 -16.77 -1.56
N ALA A 402 -1.28 -17.22 -0.57
CA ALA A 402 -1.87 -18.56 -0.57
C ALA A 402 -2.91 -18.74 -1.68
N VAL A 403 -3.66 -17.69 -2.03
CA VAL A 403 -4.75 -17.72 -3.02
C VAL A 403 -4.32 -17.20 -4.40
N GLY A 404 -3.16 -16.53 -4.49
CA GLY A 404 -2.66 -15.92 -5.72
C GLY A 404 -2.20 -16.91 -6.81
N LYS A 405 -1.80 -16.37 -7.97
CA LYS A 405 -1.33 -17.16 -9.14
C LYS A 405 -0.12 -18.05 -8.82
N GLN A 406 0.70 -17.67 -7.84
CA GLN A 406 1.78 -18.49 -7.27
C GLN A 406 1.38 -18.87 -5.84
N GLN A 407 0.69 -20.00 -5.71
CA GLN A 407 0.15 -20.46 -4.44
C GLN A 407 1.27 -20.74 -3.43
N ASN A 408 1.28 -20.01 -2.33
CA ASN A 408 2.21 -20.22 -1.22
C ASN A 408 1.48 -20.40 0.11
N ILE A 409 0.67 -21.46 0.21
CA ILE A 409 0.01 -21.87 1.46
C ILE A 409 1.03 -22.11 2.59
N VAL A 410 2.25 -22.50 2.21
CA VAL A 410 3.39 -22.68 3.10
C VAL A 410 3.75 -21.40 3.86
N ALA A 411 3.60 -20.21 3.25
CA ALA A 411 3.85 -18.93 3.93
C ALA A 411 2.90 -18.73 5.13
N LEU A 412 1.62 -19.03 4.95
CA LEU A 412 0.61 -18.88 6.00
C LEU A 412 0.81 -19.90 7.13
N ILE A 413 1.18 -21.15 6.77
CA ILE A 413 1.53 -22.17 7.77
C ILE A 413 2.80 -21.77 8.54
N ARG A 414 3.81 -21.16 7.89
CA ARG A 414 5.00 -20.62 8.59
C ARG A 414 4.61 -19.58 9.63
N THR A 415 3.72 -18.65 9.32
CA THR A 415 3.25 -17.61 10.26
C THR A 415 2.58 -18.24 11.49
N LEU A 416 1.75 -19.26 11.28
CA LEU A 416 1.12 -20.02 12.38
C LEU A 416 2.14 -20.79 13.22
N LEU A 417 3.12 -21.45 12.58
CA LEU A 417 4.20 -22.17 13.25
C LEU A 417 5.01 -21.24 14.16
N ILE A 418 5.41 -20.09 13.63
CA ILE A 418 6.21 -19.08 14.36
C ILE A 418 5.42 -18.56 15.57
N GLY A 419 4.14 -18.24 15.39
CA GLY A 419 3.27 -17.80 16.48
C GLY A 419 3.16 -18.83 17.60
N GLN A 420 2.98 -20.11 17.26
CA GLN A 420 2.90 -21.19 18.24
C GLN A 420 4.22 -21.44 18.97
N ILE A 421 5.35 -21.42 18.25
CA ILE A 421 6.68 -21.67 18.84
C ILE A 421 7.06 -20.57 19.83
N LEU A 422 6.68 -19.32 19.57
CA LEU A 422 7.19 -18.16 20.31
C LEU A 422 6.24 -17.64 21.40
N LEU A 423 4.92 -17.81 21.25
CA LEU A 423 3.95 -17.26 22.22
C LEU A 423 3.71 -18.14 23.45
N ASP A 424 4.33 -19.33 23.53
CA ASP A 424 4.13 -20.37 24.58
C ASP A 424 2.65 -20.47 25.00
N SER A 425 1.74 -20.37 24.02
CA SER A 425 0.33 -20.26 24.31
C SER A 425 -0.14 -21.60 24.86
N LYS A 426 -0.54 -21.65 26.14
CA LYS A 426 -1.20 -22.83 26.72
C LYS A 426 -2.46 -23.26 25.94
N ALA A 427 -3.02 -22.35 25.13
CA ALA A 427 -3.96 -22.67 24.07
C ALA A 427 -3.25 -23.50 23.00
N ARG A 428 -3.38 -24.82 23.11
CA ARG A 428 -2.95 -25.76 22.06
C ARG A 428 -3.68 -25.38 20.77
N ILE A 429 -2.99 -24.84 19.76
CA ILE A 429 -3.56 -24.86 18.41
C ILE A 429 -3.47 -26.30 17.95
N ALA A 430 -4.58 -27.03 18.11
CA ALA A 430 -4.79 -28.20 17.29
C ALA A 430 -5.09 -27.66 15.91
N ILE A 431 -4.20 -27.91 14.94
CA ILE A 431 -4.61 -27.74 13.55
C ILE A 431 -5.74 -28.74 13.33
N ASP A 432 -6.96 -28.23 13.23
CA ASP A 432 -8.14 -29.07 13.09
C ASP A 432 -8.01 -29.91 11.82
N HIS A 433 -8.00 -31.24 12.01
CA HIS A 433 -7.99 -32.20 10.92
C HIS A 433 -9.14 -31.95 9.92
N THR A 434 -10.26 -31.39 10.37
CA THR A 434 -11.38 -31.03 9.49
C THR A 434 -11.14 -29.75 8.69
N MET A 435 -10.38 -28.80 9.23
CA MET A 435 -10.06 -27.51 8.59
C MET A 435 -9.06 -27.69 7.44
N LEU A 436 -8.00 -28.49 7.64
CA LEU A 436 -7.08 -28.83 6.54
C LEU A 436 -7.71 -29.80 5.52
N ALA A 437 -8.68 -30.63 5.91
CA ALA A 437 -9.47 -31.42 4.97
C ALA A 437 -10.38 -30.54 4.10
N LYS A 438 -10.99 -29.49 4.67
CA LYS A 438 -11.74 -28.47 3.93
C LYS A 438 -10.81 -27.68 3.01
N LEU A 439 -9.63 -27.27 3.49
CA LEU A 439 -8.63 -26.61 2.66
C LEU A 439 -8.13 -27.52 1.53
N LYS A 440 -7.96 -28.83 1.78
CA LYS A 440 -7.62 -29.84 0.78
C LYS A 440 -8.71 -29.96 -0.30
N SER A 441 -9.99 -30.06 0.10
CA SER A 441 -11.11 -30.06 -0.84
C SER A 441 -11.10 -28.79 -1.68
N TRP A 442 -10.96 -27.64 -1.01
CA TRP A 442 -10.93 -26.33 -1.63
C TRP A 442 -9.77 -26.18 -2.64
N ILE A 443 -8.54 -26.59 -2.31
CA ILE A 443 -7.40 -26.56 -3.23
C ILE A 443 -7.65 -27.48 -4.43
N SER A 444 -8.16 -28.69 -4.19
CA SER A 444 -8.43 -29.66 -5.26
C SER A 444 -9.50 -29.15 -6.24
N GLU A 445 -10.55 -28.52 -5.73
CA GLU A 445 -11.62 -27.91 -6.52
C GLU A 445 -11.09 -26.71 -7.32
N TRP A 446 -10.26 -25.87 -6.69
CA TRP A 446 -9.61 -24.74 -7.35
C TRP A 446 -8.71 -25.20 -8.52
N GLN A 447 -7.93 -26.27 -8.33
CA GLN A 447 -7.08 -26.85 -9.39
C GLN A 447 -7.89 -27.40 -10.55
N VAL A 448 -9.01 -28.08 -10.25
CA VAL A 448 -9.94 -28.58 -11.27
C VAL A 448 -10.56 -27.43 -12.06
N ILE A 449 -11.04 -26.37 -11.39
CA ILE A 449 -11.61 -25.19 -12.04
C ILE A 449 -10.58 -24.49 -12.93
N ASN A 450 -9.34 -24.30 -12.47
CA ASN A 450 -8.29 -23.69 -13.28
C ASN A 450 -7.88 -24.55 -14.48
N LYS A 451 -7.83 -25.88 -14.31
CA LYS A 451 -7.59 -26.80 -15.42
C LYS A 451 -8.72 -26.70 -16.46
N GLN A 452 -9.97 -26.66 -16.03
CA GLN A 452 -11.13 -26.46 -16.91
C GLN A 452 -11.08 -25.11 -17.63
N ILE A 453 -10.69 -24.02 -16.96
CA ILE A 453 -10.49 -22.71 -17.59
C ILE A 453 -9.39 -22.80 -18.65
N SER A 454 -8.25 -23.41 -18.33
CA SER A 454 -7.14 -23.58 -19.27
C SER A 454 -7.53 -24.40 -20.51
N ASP A 455 -8.22 -25.52 -20.32
CA ASP A 455 -8.68 -26.39 -21.41
C ASP A 455 -9.76 -25.70 -22.27
N THR A 456 -10.63 -24.91 -21.63
CA THR A 456 -11.66 -24.10 -22.31
C THR A 456 -11.04 -22.93 -23.08
N ARG A 457 -10.01 -22.26 -22.54
CA ARG A 457 -9.22 -21.23 -23.26
C ARG A 457 -8.52 -21.81 -24.46
N ARG A 458 -7.91 -22.99 -24.32
CA ARG A 458 -7.27 -23.71 -25.43
C ARG A 458 -8.28 -24.06 -26.53
N SER A 459 -9.48 -24.51 -26.15
CA SER A 459 -10.57 -24.81 -27.08
C SER A 459 -11.17 -23.56 -27.74
N TRP A 460 -11.09 -22.40 -27.09
CA TRP A 460 -11.48 -21.12 -27.67
C TRP A 460 -10.46 -20.63 -28.72
N LEU A 461 -9.16 -20.79 -28.43
CA LEU A 461 -8.06 -20.50 -29.36
C LEU A 461 -8.09 -21.41 -30.61
N TYR A 462 -8.44 -22.69 -30.43
CA TYR A 462 -8.53 -23.70 -31.49
C TYR A 462 -9.94 -24.34 -31.57
N PRO A 463 -10.95 -23.66 -32.13
CA PRO A 463 -12.33 -24.15 -32.14
C PRO A 463 -12.51 -25.28 -33.16
N THR A 464 -13.31 -26.28 -32.81
CA THR A 464 -13.79 -27.31 -33.73
C THR A 464 -15.18 -26.95 -34.27
N ALA A 465 -15.58 -27.54 -35.40
CA ALA A 465 -16.84 -27.23 -36.10
C ALA A 465 -18.11 -27.41 -35.25
N TYR A 466 -18.04 -28.15 -34.13
CA TYR A 466 -19.17 -28.47 -33.26
C TYR A 466 -19.35 -27.51 -32.07
N ASN A 467 -18.38 -26.63 -31.77
CA ASN A 467 -18.44 -25.72 -30.63
C ASN A 467 -18.21 -24.25 -31.06
N PRO A 468 -19.27 -23.43 -31.22
CA PRO A 468 -19.11 -22.05 -31.64
C PRO A 468 -18.39 -21.23 -30.55
N ARG A 469 -17.41 -20.39 -30.94
CA ARG A 469 -16.59 -19.56 -30.04
C ARG A 469 -17.40 -18.77 -29.01
N LYS A 470 -18.60 -18.32 -29.38
CA LYS A 470 -19.53 -17.59 -28.49
C LYS A 470 -20.01 -18.44 -27.31
N SER A 471 -20.27 -19.73 -27.54
CA SER A 471 -20.65 -20.69 -26.50
C SER A 471 -19.48 -20.97 -25.56
N ILE A 472 -18.28 -21.19 -26.12
CA ILE A 472 -17.05 -21.40 -25.35
C ILE A 472 -16.72 -20.16 -24.49
N ALA A 473 -16.89 -18.95 -25.03
CA ALA A 473 -16.68 -17.70 -24.29
C ALA A 473 -17.69 -17.50 -23.15
N SER A 474 -18.94 -17.88 -23.34
CA SER A 474 -19.95 -17.89 -22.28
C SER A 474 -19.57 -18.86 -21.15
N HIS A 475 -19.18 -20.09 -21.53
CA HIS A 475 -18.74 -21.11 -20.58
C HIS A 475 -17.50 -20.67 -19.79
N LEU A 476 -16.55 -20.02 -20.46
CA LEU A 476 -15.36 -19.44 -19.84
C LEU A 476 -15.73 -18.40 -18.77
N ARG A 477 -16.63 -17.45 -19.09
CA ARG A 477 -17.10 -16.46 -18.10
C ARG A 477 -17.78 -17.11 -16.90
N THR A 478 -18.54 -18.20 -17.11
CA THR A 478 -19.15 -18.95 -16.01
C THR A 478 -18.08 -19.62 -15.13
N LEU A 479 -17.03 -20.20 -15.72
CA LEU A 479 -15.93 -20.79 -14.97
C LEU A 479 -15.11 -19.73 -14.20
N GLU A 480 -14.87 -18.56 -14.81
CA GLU A 480 -14.20 -17.44 -14.14
C GLU A 480 -15.04 -16.87 -12.98
N GLY A 481 -16.37 -16.80 -13.13
CA GLY A 481 -17.28 -16.44 -12.04
C GLY A 481 -17.29 -17.47 -10.90
N LYS A 482 -17.26 -18.77 -11.23
CA LYS A 482 -17.12 -19.85 -10.25
C LYS A 482 -15.79 -19.77 -9.51
N LEU A 483 -14.70 -19.45 -10.20
CA LEU A 483 -13.39 -19.27 -9.58
C LEU A 483 -13.44 -18.14 -8.54
N ARG A 484 -14.03 -16.98 -8.87
CA ARG A 484 -14.19 -15.88 -7.92
C ARG A 484 -15.02 -16.25 -6.68
N LEU A 485 -16.13 -16.95 -6.87
CA LEU A 485 -16.96 -17.42 -5.75
C LEU A 485 -16.23 -18.47 -4.90
N HIS A 486 -15.44 -19.33 -5.54
CA HIS A 486 -14.61 -20.31 -4.86
C HIS A 486 -13.52 -19.64 -4.03
N GLU A 487 -12.86 -18.61 -4.57
CA GLU A 487 -11.85 -17.79 -3.87
C GLU A 487 -12.43 -17.12 -2.61
N LEU A 488 -13.68 -16.66 -2.65
CA LEU A 488 -14.38 -16.09 -1.50
C LEU A 488 -14.73 -17.12 -0.40
N ASN A 489 -14.83 -18.40 -0.76
CA ASN A 489 -15.16 -19.49 0.16
C ASN A 489 -13.91 -20.16 0.77
N MET A 490 -12.75 -19.49 0.74
CA MET A 490 -11.54 -20.01 1.37
C MET A 490 -11.82 -20.28 2.87
N PRO A 491 -11.55 -21.50 3.36
CA PRO A 491 -11.68 -21.78 4.78
C PRO A 491 -10.77 -20.87 5.60
N ALA A 492 -11.33 -20.13 6.57
CA ALA A 492 -10.54 -19.32 7.50
C ALA A 492 -9.57 -20.22 8.27
N LEU A 493 -8.27 -19.88 8.24
CA LEU A 493 -7.18 -20.66 8.84
C LEU A 493 -7.09 -20.54 10.36
N LEU A 494 -7.89 -19.65 10.95
CA LEU A 494 -7.97 -19.38 12.37
C LEU A 494 -9.46 -19.33 12.74
N ASP A 495 -9.84 -20.10 13.76
CA ASP A 495 -11.00 -19.81 14.62
C ASP A 495 -10.49 -19.14 15.90
#